data_AF-A0AAI9WM22-F1
#
_entry.id   AF-A0AAI9WM22-F1
#
_cell.length_a   1.000
_cell.length_b   1.000
_cell.length_c   1.000
_cell.angle_alpha   90.00
_cell.angle_beta   90.00
_cell.angle_gamma   90.00
#
_symmetry.space_group_name_H-M   'P 1'
#
loop_
_entity.id
_entity.type
_entity.pdbx_description
1 polymer ?
#
loop_
_entity_poly.entity_id
_entity_poly.type
_entity_poly.pdbx_seq_one_letter_code
_entity_poly.pdbx_strand_id
1 'polypeptide(L)'
;MLDVLVRTPAGKVARRGLPIFRGKIADEKWISRWVSLAVPVAEEIRREEPLAETELLARRTEEGAVLLSLENLLSYAWLREKVESGTLSLHALYYDMKAKTMNIWNAEKEDFEPIVPV
;
A
#
# COMPACT_ATOMS: atom_id res chain seq x y z
N MET A 1 2.60 9.20 17.10
CA MET A 1 3.40 10.30 16.54
C MET A 1 4.84 9.80 16.52
N LEU A 2 5.33 9.32 15.38
CA LEU A 2 6.68 8.76 15.29
C LEU A 2 7.68 9.92 15.31
N ASP A 3 8.40 10.05 16.42
CA ASP A 3 9.52 10.98 16.56
C ASP A 3 10.70 10.46 15.73
N VAL A 4 10.93 11.04 14.56
CA VAL A 4 12.20 10.87 13.85
C VAL A 4 13.24 11.72 14.57
N LEU A 5 14.04 11.09 15.42
CA LEU A 5 15.09 11.74 16.18
C LEU A 5 16.31 12.05 15.28
N VAL A 6 16.30 13.20 14.60
CA VAL A 6 17.51 13.71 13.92
C VAL A 6 18.39 14.40 14.97
N ARG A 7 19.48 13.74 15.40
CA ARG A 7 20.50 14.37 16.27
C ARG A 7 21.44 15.22 15.41
N THR A 8 21.53 16.52 15.72
CA THR A 8 22.64 17.39 15.26
C THR A 8 23.60 17.71 16.41
N PRO A 9 24.90 17.98 16.14
CA PRO A 9 25.93 18.10 17.19
C PRO A 9 25.80 19.30 18.14
N ALA A 10 25.01 20.32 17.79
CA ALA A 10 24.81 21.51 18.63
C ALA A 10 23.42 21.46 19.27
N GLY A 11 23.35 21.18 20.57
CA GLY A 11 22.12 20.93 21.34
C GLY A 11 21.14 22.11 21.48
N LYS A 12 20.62 22.65 20.38
CA LYS A 12 19.51 23.61 20.38
C LYS A 12 18.36 23.06 19.55
N VAL A 13 17.33 22.56 20.23
CA VAL A 13 16.06 22.13 19.60
C VAL A 13 15.18 23.36 19.40
N ALA A 14 15.36 24.08 18.30
CA ALA A 14 14.34 24.99 17.82
C ALA A 14 13.22 24.16 17.19
N ARG A 15 12.13 23.93 17.94
CA ARG A 15 10.90 23.33 17.39
C ARG A 15 10.22 24.35 16.49
N ARG A 16 10.74 24.54 15.28
CA ARG A 16 9.94 25.07 14.18
C ARG A 16 9.30 23.86 13.54
N GLY A 17 8.11 23.50 14.01
CA GLY A 17 7.32 22.44 13.39
C GLY A 17 7.24 22.77 11.91
N LEU A 18 7.92 21.97 11.07
CA LEU A 18 7.66 22.05 9.63
C LEU A 18 6.16 21.79 9.48
N PRO A 19 5.41 22.64 8.75
CA PRO A 19 4.07 22.28 8.38
C PRO A 19 4.17 21.01 7.54
N ILE A 20 3.86 19.86 8.14
CA ILE A 20 3.72 18.61 7.41
C ILE A 20 2.56 18.84 6.44
N PHE A 21 2.91 19.19 5.20
CA PHE A 21 2.09 19.35 4.00
C PHE A 21 0.58 19.45 4.28
N ARG A 22 0.12 20.61 4.77
CA ARG A 22 -1.32 20.93 4.78
C ARG A 22 -1.73 21.68 3.51
N GLY A 23 -1.27 21.17 2.37
CA GLY A 23 -1.86 21.39 1.04
C GLY A 23 -2.52 20.08 0.64
N LYS A 24 -3.73 20.11 0.06
CA LYS A 24 -4.40 18.87 -0.33
C LYS A 24 -3.50 18.13 -1.32
N ILE A 25 -3.11 16.89 -1.00
CA ILE A 25 -2.42 15.98 -1.93
C ILE A 25 -3.18 15.91 -3.28
N ALA A 26 -4.51 16.04 -3.24
CA ALA A 26 -5.36 16.11 -4.42
C ALA A 26 -4.98 17.23 -5.40
N ASP A 27 -4.46 18.36 -4.91
CA ASP A 27 -4.07 19.53 -5.72
C ASP A 27 -2.59 19.46 -6.15
N GLU A 28 -1.83 18.46 -5.69
CA GLU A 28 -0.42 18.25 -6.08
C GLU A 28 -0.36 17.30 -7.28
N LYS A 29 0.07 17.83 -8.43
CA LYS A 29 -0.03 17.14 -9.73
C LYS A 29 0.77 15.83 -9.82
N TRP A 30 1.90 15.70 -9.14
CA TRP A 30 2.80 14.56 -9.25
C TRP A 30 2.38 13.45 -8.29
N ILE A 31 2.09 13.79 -7.04
CA ILE A 31 1.62 12.87 -6.02
C ILE A 31 0.24 12.36 -6.41
N SER A 32 -0.68 13.25 -6.85
CA SER A 32 -2.01 12.83 -7.31
C SER A 32 -1.93 11.87 -8.50
N ARG A 33 -1.10 12.17 -9.50
CA ARG A 33 -0.86 11.29 -10.65
C ARG A 33 -0.20 9.96 -10.28
N TRP A 34 0.69 9.97 -9.30
CA TRP A 34 1.34 8.74 -8.82
C TRP A 34 0.35 7.85 -8.07
N VAL A 35 -0.40 8.42 -7.12
CA VAL A 35 -1.39 7.70 -6.33
C VAL A 35 -2.59 7.26 -7.19
N SER A 36 -2.87 7.94 -8.30
CA SER A 36 -3.99 7.59 -9.18
C SER A 36 -3.89 6.19 -9.81
N LEU A 37 -2.72 5.54 -9.76
CA LEU A 37 -2.58 4.15 -10.17
C LEU A 37 -3.51 3.19 -9.40
N ALA A 38 -3.88 3.52 -8.16
CA ALA A 38 -4.81 2.74 -7.36
C ALA A 38 -6.30 3.10 -7.58
N VAL A 39 -6.61 4.14 -8.36
CA VAL A 39 -7.99 4.60 -8.58
C VAL A 39 -8.92 3.52 -9.16
N PRO A 40 -8.50 2.71 -10.14
CA PRO A 40 -9.36 1.63 -10.65
C PRO A 40 -9.82 0.68 -9.54
N VAL A 41 -8.93 0.34 -8.61
CA VAL A 41 -9.23 -0.52 -7.45
C VAL A 41 -10.19 0.18 -6.49
N ALA A 42 -9.94 1.46 -6.18
CA ALA A 42 -10.80 2.22 -5.26
C ALA A 42 -12.24 2.35 -5.79
N GLU A 43 -12.40 2.59 -7.10
CA GLU A 43 -13.72 2.69 -7.74
C GLU A 43 -14.44 1.33 -7.82
N GLU A 44 -13.69 0.24 -8.04
CA GLU A 44 -14.23 -1.13 -7.99
C GLU A 44 -14.81 -1.45 -6.61
N ILE A 45 -14.00 -1.31 -5.56
CA ILE A 45 -14.40 -1.63 -4.18
C ILE A 45 -15.58 -0.76 -3.75
N ARG A 46 -15.58 0.53 -4.09
CA ARG A 46 -16.72 1.41 -3.76
C ARG A 46 -18.00 1.00 -4.48
N ARG A 47 -17.89 0.44 -5.69
CA ARG A 47 -19.04 -0.07 -6.43
C ARG A 47 -19.58 -1.37 -5.81
N GLU A 48 -18.69 -2.25 -5.35
CA GLU A 48 -19.05 -3.51 -4.70
C GLU A 48 -19.60 -3.30 -3.27
N GLU A 49 -19.03 -2.33 -2.54
CA GLU A 49 -19.36 -2.05 -1.13
C GLU A 49 -19.81 -0.58 -0.91
N PRO A 50 -20.93 -0.12 -1.51
CA PRO A 50 -21.33 1.28 -1.48
C PRO A 50 -21.70 1.82 -0.09
N LEU A 51 -21.97 0.92 0.86
CA LEU A 51 -22.35 1.24 2.24
C LEU A 51 -21.22 1.00 3.25
N ALA A 52 -20.04 0.58 2.80
CA ALA A 52 -18.92 0.33 3.70
C ALA A 52 -18.36 1.63 4.30
N GLU A 53 -17.86 1.51 5.53
CA GLU A 53 -17.18 2.59 6.22
C GLU A 53 -15.90 2.99 5.47
N THR A 54 -15.55 4.28 5.55
CA THR A 54 -14.39 4.83 4.83
C THR A 54 -13.07 4.12 5.16
N GLU A 55 -12.90 3.69 6.42
CA GLU A 55 -11.70 2.96 6.84
C GLU A 55 -11.62 1.56 6.20
N LEU A 56 -12.76 0.88 6.05
CA LEU A 56 -12.81 -0.42 5.38
C LEU A 56 -12.51 -0.26 3.88
N LEU A 57 -13.13 0.72 3.22
CA LEU A 57 -12.87 1.04 1.82
C LEU A 57 -11.39 1.36 1.58
N ALA A 58 -10.77 2.14 2.47
CA ALA A 58 -9.35 2.48 2.39
C ALA A 58 -8.47 1.23 2.50
N ARG A 59 -8.71 0.38 3.51
CA ARG A 59 -7.97 -0.86 3.70
C ARG A 59 -8.11 -1.80 2.49
N ARG A 60 -9.32 -2.01 2.01
CA ARG A 60 -9.56 -2.86 0.81
C ARG A 60 -8.86 -2.27 -0.41
N THR A 61 -8.82 -0.95 -0.54
CA THR A 61 -8.10 -0.27 -1.63
C THR A 61 -6.60 -0.49 -1.52
N GLU A 62 -6.04 -0.43 -0.32
CA GLU A 62 -4.63 -0.74 -0.06
C GLU A 62 -4.29 -2.18 -0.43
N GLU A 63 -5.10 -3.15 0.00
CA GLU A 63 -4.97 -4.58 -0.33
C GLU A 63 -5.06 -4.82 -1.85
N GLY A 64 -6.11 -4.30 -2.50
CA GLY A 64 -6.32 -4.46 -3.94
C GLY A 64 -5.25 -3.77 -4.80
N ALA A 65 -4.69 -2.65 -4.33
CA ALA A 65 -3.59 -1.98 -5.03
C ALA A 65 -2.31 -2.83 -5.07
N VAL A 66 -2.08 -3.69 -4.07
CA VAL A 66 -0.99 -4.67 -4.10
C VAL A 66 -1.24 -5.70 -5.20
N LEU A 67 -2.46 -6.21 -5.33
CA LEU A 67 -2.83 -7.18 -6.38
C LEU A 67 -2.72 -6.58 -7.78
N LEU A 68 -3.22 -5.35 -7.97
CA LEU A 68 -3.05 -4.61 -9.23
C LEU A 68 -1.56 -4.41 -9.57
N SER A 69 -0.71 -4.20 -8.55
CA SER A 69 0.73 -4.10 -8.77
C SER A 69 1.33 -5.42 -9.26
N LEU A 70 0.84 -6.57 -8.78
CA LEU A 70 1.25 -7.88 -9.31
C LEU A 70 0.79 -8.08 -10.75
N GLU A 71 -0.43 -7.69 -11.10
CA GLU A 71 -0.91 -7.73 -12.50
C GLU A 71 -0.04 -6.86 -13.41
N ASN A 72 0.31 -5.66 -12.95
CA ASN A 72 1.23 -4.77 -13.65
C ASN A 72 2.61 -5.40 -13.83
N LEU A 73 3.15 -6.10 -12.82
CA LEU A 73 4.41 -6.83 -12.93
C LEU A 73 4.32 -7.97 -13.96
N LEU A 74 3.20 -8.71 -13.96
CA LEU A 74 2.97 -9.78 -14.92
C LEU A 74 2.78 -9.24 -16.35
N SER A 75 2.40 -7.97 -16.54
CA SER A 75 2.33 -7.37 -17.89
C SER A 75 3.69 -7.37 -18.64
N TYR A 76 4.81 -7.48 -17.93
CA TYR A 76 6.14 -7.61 -18.52
C TYR A 76 6.42 -9.06 -18.91
N ALA A 77 6.54 -9.35 -20.21
CA ALA A 77 6.75 -10.71 -20.73
C ALA A 77 7.92 -11.45 -20.06
N TRP A 78 9.08 -10.79 -19.93
CA TRP A 78 10.27 -11.39 -19.32
C TRP A 78 10.08 -11.83 -17.85
N LEU A 79 9.17 -11.18 -17.13
CA LEU A 79 8.86 -11.50 -15.73
C LEU A 79 7.81 -12.60 -15.69
N ARG A 80 6.74 -12.47 -16.49
CA ARG A 80 5.70 -13.49 -16.65
C ARG A 80 6.28 -14.86 -16.98
N GLU A 81 7.17 -14.94 -17.96
CA GLU A 81 7.82 -16.18 -18.37
C GLU A 81 8.53 -16.88 -17.20
N LYS A 82 9.18 -16.11 -16.31
CA LYS A 82 9.87 -16.68 -15.13
C LYS A 82 8.90 -17.19 -14.07
N VAL A 83 7.77 -16.50 -13.89
CA VAL A 83 6.72 -16.92 -12.97
C VAL A 83 6.05 -18.19 -13.49
N GLU A 84 5.68 -18.23 -14.77
CA GLU A 84 5.07 -19.39 -15.42
C GLU A 84 6.01 -20.60 -15.46
N SER A 85 7.32 -20.39 -15.58
CA SER A 85 8.31 -21.47 -15.52
C SER A 85 8.61 -21.95 -14.09
N GLY A 86 8.03 -21.33 -13.06
CA GLY A 86 8.33 -21.63 -11.66
C GLY A 86 9.72 -21.23 -11.19
N THR A 87 10.45 -20.38 -11.93
CA THR A 87 11.80 -19.91 -11.55
C THR A 87 11.76 -18.61 -10.74
N LEU A 88 10.59 -17.96 -10.66
CA LEU A 88 10.33 -16.78 -9.86
C LEU A 88 8.95 -16.91 -9.21
N SER A 89 8.85 -16.56 -7.93
CA SER A 89 7.56 -16.44 -7.23
C SER A 89 7.29 -14.98 -6.92
N LEU A 90 6.04 -14.55 -7.12
CA LEU A 90 5.55 -13.26 -6.65
C LEU A 90 4.69 -13.47 -5.42
N HIS A 91 4.87 -12.61 -4.42
CA HIS A 91 4.09 -12.62 -3.19
C HIS A 91 3.49 -11.23 -2.97
N ALA A 92 2.19 -11.18 -2.73
CA ALA A 92 1.51 -9.98 -2.26
C ALA A 92 1.55 -9.96 -0.72
N LEU A 93 2.10 -8.89 -0.17
CA LEU A 93 2.22 -8.68 1.27
C LEU A 93 1.50 -7.40 1.66
N TYR A 94 0.76 -7.45 2.76
CA TYR A 94 0.08 -6.31 3.36
C TYR A 94 0.43 -6.24 4.86
N TYR A 95 1.08 -5.16 5.27
CA TYR A 95 1.47 -4.95 6.66
C TYR A 95 0.46 -4.03 7.35
N ASP A 96 -0.31 -4.60 8.28
CA ASP A 96 -1.19 -3.80 9.14
C ASP A 96 -0.35 -3.19 10.27
N MET A 97 -0.10 -1.89 10.18
CA MET A 97 0.67 -1.16 11.20
C MET A 97 -0.04 -1.07 12.55
N LYS A 98 -1.39 -1.09 12.59
CA LYS A 98 -2.15 -1.01 13.85
C LYS A 98 -2.08 -2.35 14.58
N ALA A 99 -2.34 -3.44 13.86
CA ALA A 99 -2.27 -4.79 14.40
C ALA A 99 -0.83 -5.29 14.57
N LYS A 100 0.14 -4.68 13.87
CA LYS A 100 1.54 -5.11 13.75
C LYS A 100 1.65 -6.51 13.13
N THR A 101 0.78 -6.82 12.19
CA THR A 101 0.72 -8.11 11.51
C THR A 101 1.21 -7.98 10.07
N MET A 102 2.01 -8.95 9.63
CA MET A 102 2.30 -9.15 8.22
C MET A 102 1.28 -10.13 7.67
N ASN A 103 0.59 -9.77 6.60
CA ASN A 103 -0.41 -10.62 5.95
C ASN A 103 0.06 -10.94 4.54
N ILE A 104 -0.20 -12.17 4.07
CA ILE A 104 0.11 -12.64 2.72
C ILE A 104 -1.17 -12.98 1.99
N TRP A 105 -1.24 -12.66 0.70
CA TRP A 105 -2.38 -13.05 -0.14
C TRP A 105 -2.47 -14.58 -0.28
N ASN A 106 -3.67 -15.10 -0.02
CA ASN A 106 -4.04 -16.47 -0.30
C ASN A 106 -5.03 -16.50 -1.46
N ALA A 107 -4.59 -16.96 -2.63
CA ALA A 107 -5.42 -16.99 -3.83
C ALA A 107 -6.59 -17.99 -3.76
N GLU A 108 -6.51 -19.03 -2.94
CA GLU A 108 -7.61 -20.00 -2.79
C GLU A 108 -8.76 -19.45 -1.97
N LYS A 109 -8.45 -18.59 -0.99
CA LYS A 109 -9.43 -17.95 -0.11
C LYS A 109 -9.82 -16.55 -0.54
N GLU A 110 -9.13 -16.02 -1.53
CA GLU A 110 -9.26 -14.64 -2.00
C GLU A 110 -9.17 -13.62 -0.85
N ASP A 111 -8.24 -13.84 0.09
CA ASP A 111 -8.06 -12.95 1.24
C ASP A 111 -6.58 -12.84 1.68
N PHE A 112 -6.28 -11.75 2.39
CA PHE A 112 -4.98 -11.57 3.05
C PHE A 112 -4.99 -12.22 4.44
N GLU A 113 -4.13 -13.21 4.64
CA GLU A 113 -4.05 -13.96 5.90
C GLU A 113 -2.78 -13.62 6.69
N PRO A 114 -2.84 -13.53 8.03
CA PRO A 114 -1.66 -13.30 8.85
C PRO A 114 -0.61 -14.38 8.65
N ILE A 115 0.64 -13.97 8.43
CA ILE A 115 1.79 -14.88 8.48
C ILE A 115 2.03 -15.22 9.95
N VAL A 116 1.91 -16.49 10.28
CA VAL A 116 2.31 -17.01 11.59
C VAL A 116 3.82 -17.26 11.57
N PRO A 117 4.63 -16.61 12.42
CA PRO A 117 6.04 -16.93 12.53
C PRO A 117 6.20 -18.39 12.96
N VAL A 118 7.06 -19.14 12.26
CA VAL A 118 7.51 -20.48 12.66
C VAL A 118 8.49 -20.38 13.81
#